data_AF-A0A9P7NH68-F1
#
_entry.id   AF-A0A9P7NH68-F1
#
_cell.length_a   1.000
_cell.length_b   1.000
_cell.length_c   1.000
_cell.angle_alpha   90.00
_cell.angle_beta   90.00
_cell.angle_gamma   90.00
#
_symmetry.space_group_name_H-M   'P 1'
#
loop_
_entity.id
_entity.type
_entity.pdbx_description
1 polymer ?
#
loop_
_entity_poly.entity_id
_entity_poly.type
_entity_poly.pdbx_seq_one_letter_code
_entity_poly.pdbx_strand_id
1 'polypeptide(L)'
;MTSNLSDVAILDALRHIQQSQTQLLASVETLAERVNALESIVAPQAPAMVDLPDFATPCAISTSDVFHENSKDSKTAVVSADLVPVSRSNLTSRIVLTTYPKQTGIEPIAMHWGHPDPRKRGPVVVSRSPSTIRRRNVFESATRSEAMLTNSISGGSYAIYYALAVASKELNSDHRPDYTNTEPAAQIGPFPHWGISHKIVAMDPWGHLIPWIFRDIVKQEQVDLRPTIAITKAHMRVPELEDSVKCGRLVPDGKVCLNELGELAVTKFAVEPVWYLPGVAERFGIDEGTLRRSLFEHTGGSFPELITRGDMKVFLPPIGGLTVYCFGDPEKMSDENVRLSLRIHDECNGSDVFGSDICTCRPYLIFGIEEAVKEAQNGGSGVVIYFRKEGRALGEVTKKKWSTTLVNVAKIELQTTF
;
A
#
# COMPACT_ATOMS: atom_id res chain seq x y z
N MET A 1 -40.23 12.26 -57.24
CA MET A 1 -40.70 11.01 -56.57
C MET A 1 -39.49 10.23 -56.07
N THR A 2 -38.70 10.78 -55.14
CA THR A 2 -37.40 10.20 -54.75
C THR A 2 -37.15 10.15 -53.24
N SER A 3 -38.05 10.71 -52.42
CA SER A 3 -37.97 10.67 -50.95
C SER A 3 -38.43 9.35 -50.33
N ASN A 4 -39.42 8.66 -50.92
CA ASN A 4 -40.04 7.50 -50.27
C ASN A 4 -39.17 6.22 -50.28
N LEU A 5 -38.05 6.22 -51.00
CA LEU A 5 -37.15 5.06 -51.10
C LEU A 5 -36.11 5.01 -49.96
N SER A 6 -35.73 6.16 -49.37
CA SER A 6 -34.81 6.19 -48.22
C SER A 6 -35.47 5.66 -46.95
N ASP A 7 -36.73 6.05 -46.71
CA ASP A 7 -37.39 5.85 -45.43
C ASP A 7 -37.77 4.38 -45.22
N VAL A 8 -38.09 3.67 -46.31
CA VAL A 8 -38.31 2.21 -46.30
C VAL A 8 -37.01 1.47 -45.96
N ALA A 9 -35.88 1.85 -46.54
CA ALA A 9 -34.59 1.24 -46.25
C ALA A 9 -34.14 1.48 -44.79
N ILE A 10 -34.43 2.66 -44.23
CA ILE A 10 -34.17 2.99 -42.82
C ILE A 10 -35.06 2.15 -41.89
N LEU A 11 -36.35 2.00 -42.23
CA LEU A 11 -37.29 1.18 -41.45
C LEU A 11 -36.90 -0.30 -41.42
N ASP A 12 -36.45 -0.87 -42.53
CA ASP A 12 -35.99 -2.26 -42.58
C ASP A 12 -34.64 -2.46 -41.87
N ALA A 13 -33.73 -1.48 -41.93
CA ALA A 13 -32.52 -1.50 -41.11
C ALA A 13 -32.83 -1.48 -39.60
N LEU A 14 -33.80 -0.67 -39.16
CA LEU A 14 -34.25 -0.62 -37.76
C LEU A 14 -34.91 -1.93 -37.32
N ARG A 15 -35.74 -2.56 -38.17
CA ARG A 15 -36.32 -3.89 -37.91
C ARG A 15 -35.22 -4.95 -37.76
N HIS A 16 -34.22 -4.95 -38.62
CA HIS A 16 -33.10 -5.89 -38.55
C HIS A 16 -32.28 -5.71 -37.26
N ILE A 17 -32.03 -4.47 -36.84
CA ILE A 17 -31.39 -4.17 -35.55
C ILE A 17 -32.23 -4.68 -34.37
N GLN A 18 -33.55 -4.43 -34.38
CA GLN A 18 -34.45 -4.90 -33.33
C GLN A 18 -34.47 -6.44 -33.24
N GLN A 19 -34.58 -7.13 -34.37
CA GLN A 19 -34.53 -8.60 -34.43
C GLN A 19 -33.19 -9.16 -33.91
N SER A 20 -32.08 -8.54 -34.31
CA SER A 20 -30.74 -8.91 -33.83
C SER A 20 -30.59 -8.73 -32.33
N GLN A 21 -31.12 -7.64 -31.75
CA GLN A 21 -31.14 -7.40 -30.31
C GLN A 21 -31.99 -8.45 -29.56
N THR A 22 -33.16 -8.82 -30.08
CA THR A 22 -34.00 -9.87 -29.50
C THR A 22 -33.30 -11.23 -29.51
N GLN A 23 -32.62 -11.58 -30.61
CA GLN A 23 -31.84 -12.81 -30.72
C GLN A 23 -30.64 -12.82 -29.78
N LEU A 24 -29.99 -11.67 -29.56
CA LEU A 24 -28.90 -11.52 -28.61
C LEU A 24 -29.38 -11.73 -27.16
N LEU A 25 -30.53 -11.17 -26.79
CA LEU A 25 -31.12 -11.34 -25.46
C LEU A 25 -31.44 -12.81 -25.16
N ALA A 26 -32.11 -13.52 -26.08
CA ALA A 26 -32.38 -14.95 -25.94
C ALA A 26 -31.08 -15.81 -25.84
N SER A 27 -30.01 -15.38 -26.51
CA SER A 27 -28.70 -16.02 -26.41
C SER A 27 -28.01 -15.78 -25.05
N VAL A 28 -28.26 -14.62 -24.43
CA VAL A 28 -27.76 -14.30 -23.08
C VAL A 28 -28.56 -15.03 -22.00
N GLU A 29 -29.89 -15.13 -22.13
CA GLU A 29 -30.75 -15.88 -21.21
C GLU A 29 -30.38 -17.37 -21.20
N THR A 30 -30.24 -17.99 -22.37
CA THR A 30 -29.81 -19.40 -22.47
C THR A 30 -28.38 -19.66 -22.00
N LEU A 31 -27.49 -18.64 -22.01
CA LEU A 31 -26.18 -18.72 -21.36
C LEU A 31 -26.30 -18.63 -19.83
N ALA A 32 -27.14 -17.75 -19.30
CA ALA A 32 -27.38 -17.62 -17.86
C ALA A 32 -27.98 -18.90 -17.26
N GLU A 33 -28.94 -19.53 -17.94
CA GLU A 33 -29.51 -20.82 -17.54
C GLU A 33 -28.44 -21.93 -17.47
N ARG A 34 -27.50 -21.97 -18.44
CA ARG A 34 -26.39 -22.94 -18.43
C ARG A 34 -25.40 -22.70 -17.29
N VAL A 35 -25.15 -21.44 -16.92
CA VAL A 35 -24.29 -21.12 -15.76
C VAL A 35 -24.95 -21.56 -14.46
N ASN A 36 -26.23 -21.24 -14.26
CA ASN A 36 -26.99 -21.69 -13.08
C ASN A 36 -27.07 -23.23 -12.99
N ALA A 37 -27.17 -23.93 -14.13
CA ALA A 37 -27.14 -25.38 -14.18
C ALA A 37 -25.76 -26.00 -13.85
N LEU A 38 -24.67 -25.25 -14.03
CA LEU A 38 -23.32 -25.67 -13.64
C LEU A 38 -23.05 -25.43 -12.15
N GLU A 39 -23.56 -24.34 -11.58
CA GLU A 39 -23.43 -24.04 -10.14
C GLU A 39 -24.10 -25.10 -9.26
N SER A 40 -25.23 -25.68 -9.69
CA SER A 40 -25.93 -26.74 -8.94
C SER A 40 -25.23 -28.11 -8.96
N ILE A 41 -24.21 -28.30 -9.80
CA ILE A 41 -23.41 -29.55 -9.89
C ILE A 41 -22.21 -29.52 -8.91
N VAL A 42 -21.83 -28.36 -8.38
CA VAL A 42 -20.58 -28.16 -7.61
C VAL A 42 -20.82 -28.05 -6.09
N ALA A 43 -21.99 -28.43 -5.59
CA ALA A 43 -22.24 -28.55 -4.15
C ALA A 43 -21.52 -29.80 -3.56
N PRO A 44 -20.61 -29.66 -2.59
CA PRO A 44 -19.88 -30.80 -2.04
C PRO A 44 -20.77 -31.65 -1.13
N GLN A 45 -20.93 -32.93 -1.47
CA GLN A 45 -21.46 -33.93 -0.54
C GLN A 45 -20.40 -34.23 0.53
N ALA A 46 -20.79 -34.13 1.82
CA ALA A 46 -19.91 -34.47 2.92
C ALA A 46 -19.61 -35.98 2.94
N PRO A 47 -18.34 -36.41 3.13
CA PRO A 47 -18.02 -37.84 3.23
C PRO A 47 -18.50 -38.40 4.58
N ALA A 48 -19.00 -39.63 4.56
CA ALA A 48 -19.36 -40.37 5.77
C ALA A 48 -18.11 -40.68 6.61
N MET A 49 -18.24 -40.56 7.94
CA MET A 49 -17.18 -40.91 8.87
C MET A 49 -16.94 -42.43 8.89
N VAL A 50 -15.67 -42.82 8.98
CA VAL A 50 -15.23 -44.20 9.21
C VAL A 50 -14.58 -44.24 10.58
N ASP A 51 -15.09 -45.09 11.48
CA ASP A 51 -14.55 -45.27 12.83
C ASP A 51 -13.15 -45.90 12.82
N LEU A 52 -12.24 -45.35 13.64
CA LEU A 52 -11.00 -45.98 14.09
C LEU A 52 -10.74 -45.56 15.56
N PRO A 53 -10.18 -46.45 16.41
CA PRO A 53 -10.34 -46.37 17.86
C PRO A 53 -9.29 -45.55 18.62
N ASP A 54 -9.60 -45.30 19.90
CA ASP A 54 -8.83 -44.58 20.92
C ASP A 54 -7.31 -44.85 20.94
N PHE A 55 -6.56 -43.77 21.16
CA PHE A 55 -5.32 -43.82 21.95
C PHE A 55 -5.28 -42.67 22.96
N ALA A 56 -5.11 -43.03 24.23
CA ALA A 56 -5.25 -42.14 25.38
C ALA A 56 -3.96 -41.38 25.73
N THR A 57 -4.10 -40.18 26.31
CA THR A 57 -3.24 -39.72 27.42
C THR A 57 -3.98 -38.62 28.22
N PRO A 58 -3.82 -38.53 29.55
CA PRO A 58 -4.65 -37.68 30.40
C PRO A 58 -3.98 -36.35 30.79
N CYS A 59 -4.78 -35.37 31.21
CA CYS A 59 -4.74 -34.88 32.59
C CYS A 59 -5.81 -33.81 32.84
N ALA A 60 -6.63 -34.02 33.86
CA ALA A 60 -7.50 -32.98 34.40
C ALA A 60 -6.72 -32.07 35.36
N ILE A 61 -7.03 -30.78 35.35
CA ILE A 61 -6.93 -29.96 36.56
C ILE A 61 -8.31 -29.32 36.76
N SER A 62 -8.97 -29.75 37.83
CA SER A 62 -10.28 -29.26 38.25
C SER A 62 -10.13 -28.11 39.23
N THR A 63 -10.99 -27.10 39.12
CA THR A 63 -11.43 -26.30 40.28
C THR A 63 -12.94 -26.06 40.20
N SER A 64 -13.66 -26.96 40.87
CA SER A 64 -14.80 -26.71 41.76
C SER A 64 -14.90 -25.29 42.36
N ASP A 65 -16.05 -24.79 42.85
CA ASP A 65 -17.45 -25.26 42.87
C ASP A 65 -18.36 -24.11 43.43
N VAL A 66 -19.66 -24.40 43.65
CA VAL A 66 -20.62 -23.76 44.59
C VAL A 66 -21.18 -22.38 44.13
N PHE A 67 -22.48 -22.21 43.83
CA PHE A 67 -23.61 -22.39 44.77
C PHE A 67 -24.97 -22.84 44.18
N HIS A 68 -25.72 -23.54 45.04
CA HIS A 68 -27.14 -23.93 45.03
C HIS A 68 -28.14 -22.73 44.91
N GLU A 69 -29.47 -22.84 44.68
CA GLU A 69 -30.41 -23.98 44.73
C GLU A 69 -31.78 -23.75 43.99
N ASN A 70 -32.52 -24.84 43.79
CA ASN A 70 -34.00 -24.98 43.80
C ASN A 70 -34.96 -24.43 42.69
N SER A 71 -35.31 -25.33 41.75
CA SER A 71 -36.61 -26.07 41.68
C SER A 71 -37.95 -25.38 41.31
N LYS A 72 -38.61 -25.94 40.27
CA LYS A 72 -40.02 -25.80 39.79
C LYS A 72 -40.39 -24.43 39.17
N ASP A 73 -40.91 -24.35 37.94
CA ASP A 73 -42.08 -25.09 37.46
C ASP A 73 -42.12 -25.28 35.93
N SER A 74 -42.84 -26.30 35.46
CA SER A 74 -43.00 -26.60 34.02
C SER A 74 -43.98 -25.65 33.32
N LYS A 75 -43.50 -24.88 32.33
CA LYS A 75 -44.34 -24.41 31.21
C LYS A 75 -43.64 -24.57 29.88
N THR A 76 -44.31 -25.29 28.99
CA THR A 76 -43.91 -25.54 27.61
C THR A 76 -43.85 -24.23 26.83
N ALA A 77 -42.65 -23.79 26.45
CA ALA A 77 -42.44 -22.67 25.54
C ALA A 77 -41.69 -23.18 24.31
N VAL A 78 -42.26 -22.92 23.13
CA VAL A 78 -41.65 -23.29 21.84
C VAL A 78 -40.43 -22.41 21.62
N VAL A 79 -39.23 -22.97 21.78
CA VAL A 79 -38.00 -22.31 21.36
C VAL A 79 -37.95 -22.37 19.84
N SER A 80 -38.34 -21.27 19.20
CA SER A 80 -38.02 -21.05 17.79
C SER A 80 -36.49 -21.05 17.68
N ALA A 81 -35.94 -21.90 16.81
CA ALA A 81 -34.53 -21.84 16.49
C ALA A 81 -34.29 -20.54 15.70
N ASP A 82 -33.81 -19.50 16.40
CA ASP A 82 -33.35 -18.28 15.75
C ASP A 82 -32.18 -18.65 14.83
N LEU A 83 -32.51 -18.76 13.54
CA LEU A 83 -31.53 -18.85 12.47
C LEU A 83 -30.66 -17.61 12.55
N VAL A 84 -29.40 -17.79 12.95
CA VAL A 84 -28.36 -16.77 12.85
C VAL A 84 -28.45 -16.19 11.43
N PRO A 85 -28.78 -14.90 11.26
CA PRO A 85 -28.97 -14.35 9.93
C PRO A 85 -27.61 -14.36 9.25
N VAL A 86 -27.44 -15.28 8.28
CA VAL A 86 -26.29 -15.27 7.37
C VAL A 86 -26.30 -13.91 6.69
N SER A 87 -25.39 -13.04 7.17
CA SER A 87 -25.17 -11.70 6.64
C SER A 87 -24.90 -11.83 5.14
N ARG A 88 -25.94 -11.54 4.34
CA ARG A 88 -25.83 -11.42 2.88
C ARG A 88 -24.69 -10.44 2.61
N SER A 89 -23.80 -10.83 1.72
CA SER A 89 -22.59 -10.06 1.43
C SER A 89 -22.95 -8.65 0.95
N ASN A 90 -22.28 -7.64 1.51
CA ASN A 90 -22.34 -6.26 1.02
C ASN A 90 -21.58 -6.09 -0.32
N LEU A 91 -21.48 -7.14 -1.13
CA LEU A 91 -20.85 -7.12 -2.44
C LEU A 91 -21.88 -6.63 -3.46
N THR A 92 -21.70 -5.40 -3.93
CA THR A 92 -22.45 -4.89 -5.08
C THR A 92 -22.19 -5.78 -6.29
N SER A 93 -23.24 -6.22 -6.99
CA SER A 93 -23.17 -7.19 -8.10
C SER A 93 -22.38 -6.73 -9.35
N ARG A 94 -21.76 -5.56 -9.33
CA ARG A 94 -21.00 -4.99 -10.45
C ARG A 94 -19.61 -4.54 -10.03
N ILE A 95 -18.62 -5.35 -10.37
CA ILE A 95 -17.19 -5.04 -10.16
C ILE A 95 -16.70 -4.10 -11.28
N VAL A 96 -16.09 -2.97 -10.90
CA VAL A 96 -15.44 -2.06 -11.86
C VAL A 96 -13.97 -2.46 -12.03
N LEU A 97 -13.68 -3.20 -13.10
CA LEU A 97 -12.33 -3.69 -13.41
C LEU A 97 -11.36 -2.53 -13.69
N THR A 98 -11.75 -1.63 -14.59
CA THR A 98 -10.95 -0.46 -15.00
C THR A 98 -11.86 0.74 -15.25
N THR A 99 -11.25 1.93 -15.24
CA THR A 99 -11.89 3.19 -15.62
C THR A 99 -11.29 3.68 -16.93
N TYR A 100 -12.08 4.38 -17.76
CA TYR A 100 -11.61 4.94 -19.03
C TYR A 100 -11.66 6.47 -19.03
N PRO A 101 -10.76 7.15 -19.78
CA PRO A 101 -10.85 8.60 -19.96
C PRO A 101 -12.17 8.96 -20.62
N LYS A 102 -12.80 10.07 -20.19
CA LYS A 102 -14.08 10.58 -20.72
C LYS A 102 -15.30 9.65 -20.51
N GLN A 103 -15.16 8.58 -19.73
CA GLN A 103 -16.31 7.76 -19.31
C GLN A 103 -17.26 8.61 -18.43
N THR A 104 -18.57 8.55 -18.71
CA THR A 104 -19.58 9.32 -17.98
C THR A 104 -19.49 9.08 -16.46
N GLY A 105 -19.32 10.14 -15.70
CA GLY A 105 -19.16 10.08 -14.24
C GLY A 105 -17.75 9.73 -13.74
N ILE A 106 -16.74 9.65 -14.61
CA ILE A 106 -15.32 9.65 -14.23
C ILE A 106 -14.78 11.07 -14.42
N GLU A 107 -14.41 11.71 -13.31
CA GLU A 107 -13.92 13.10 -13.28
C GLU A 107 -12.75 13.19 -12.29
N PRO A 108 -11.51 12.87 -12.72
CA PRO A 108 -10.32 12.89 -11.87
C PRO A 108 -10.04 14.27 -11.27
N ILE A 109 -9.56 14.32 -10.03
CA ILE A 109 -9.00 15.54 -9.44
C ILE A 109 -7.73 15.92 -10.22
N ALA A 110 -7.71 17.12 -10.79
CA ALA A 110 -6.56 17.62 -11.55
C ALA A 110 -5.28 17.60 -10.71
N MET A 111 -4.17 17.17 -11.32
CA MET A 111 -2.87 17.10 -10.66
C MET A 111 -1.77 17.68 -11.55
N HIS A 112 -1.02 18.63 -11.00
CA HIS A 112 0.09 19.31 -11.67
C HIS A 112 1.40 18.99 -10.92
N TRP A 113 2.00 17.83 -11.24
CA TRP A 113 3.21 17.36 -10.57
C TRP A 113 4.34 18.40 -10.61
N GLY A 114 5.02 18.57 -9.48
CA GLY A 114 6.07 19.58 -9.31
C GLY A 114 5.60 21.03 -9.21
N HIS A 115 4.30 21.32 -9.07
CA HIS A 115 3.88 22.69 -8.78
C HIS A 115 4.23 23.07 -7.31
N PRO A 116 4.84 24.25 -7.04
CA PRO A 116 5.33 24.63 -5.70
C PRO A 116 4.22 24.93 -4.68
N ASP A 117 3.09 25.50 -5.10
CA ASP A 117 1.89 25.60 -4.26
C ASP A 117 1.18 24.23 -4.23
N PRO A 118 1.02 23.59 -3.05
CA PRO A 118 0.40 22.28 -2.95
C PRO A 118 -1.06 22.28 -3.40
N ARG A 119 -1.81 23.37 -3.18
CA ARG A 119 -3.24 23.44 -3.56
C ARG A 119 -3.41 23.41 -5.09
N LYS A 120 -2.49 24.04 -5.82
CA LYS A 120 -2.43 23.99 -7.29
C LYS A 120 -1.80 22.71 -7.83
N ARG A 121 -0.89 22.08 -7.06
CA ARG A 121 -0.36 20.74 -7.39
C ARG A 121 -1.45 19.67 -7.36
N GLY A 122 -2.37 19.77 -6.40
CA GLY A 122 -3.39 18.76 -6.14
C GLY A 122 -2.87 17.57 -5.31
N PRO A 123 -3.75 16.85 -4.61
CA PRO A 123 -3.38 15.68 -3.81
C PRO A 123 -3.16 14.43 -4.67
N VAL A 124 -2.42 13.46 -4.13
CA VAL A 124 -2.36 12.08 -4.63
C VAL A 124 -3.64 11.35 -4.20
N VAL A 125 -4.49 10.94 -5.16
CA VAL A 125 -5.81 10.35 -4.91
C VAL A 125 -5.91 8.94 -5.50
N VAL A 126 -5.92 7.95 -4.61
CA VAL A 126 -5.68 6.55 -4.97
C VAL A 126 -6.80 5.59 -4.58
N SER A 127 -7.59 5.93 -3.55
CA SER A 127 -8.60 5.03 -2.98
C SER A 127 -9.65 4.58 -4.00
N ARG A 128 -9.90 3.26 -4.05
CA ARG A 128 -10.90 2.63 -4.94
C ARG A 128 -12.30 2.54 -4.32
N SER A 129 -12.57 3.27 -3.23
CA SER A 129 -13.91 3.31 -2.61
C SER A 129 -14.99 3.75 -3.61
N PRO A 130 -16.27 3.33 -3.47
CA PRO A 130 -17.33 3.73 -4.40
C PRO A 130 -17.48 5.25 -4.57
N SER A 131 -17.15 6.03 -3.52
CA SER A 131 -17.07 7.49 -3.54
C SER A 131 -15.83 8.03 -4.25
N THR A 132 -14.65 7.43 -4.05
CA THR A 132 -13.37 7.98 -4.54
C THR A 132 -12.98 7.46 -5.93
N ILE A 133 -13.46 6.28 -6.36
CA ILE A 133 -13.09 5.62 -7.63
C ILE A 133 -13.22 6.53 -8.87
N ARG A 134 -14.18 7.48 -8.82
CA ARG A 134 -14.48 8.46 -9.87
C ARG A 134 -13.55 9.68 -9.89
N ARG A 135 -12.92 10.01 -8.75
CA ARG A 135 -12.06 11.19 -8.52
C ARG A 135 -10.56 10.88 -8.55
N ARG A 136 -10.15 9.61 -8.57
CA ARG A 136 -8.73 9.19 -8.59
C ARG A 136 -7.94 9.79 -9.75
N ASN A 137 -6.70 10.19 -9.44
CA ASN A 137 -5.73 10.77 -10.38
C ASN A 137 -4.40 10.00 -10.41
N VAL A 138 -4.34 8.85 -9.73
CA VAL A 138 -3.14 8.02 -9.52
C VAL A 138 -3.47 6.52 -9.68
N PHE A 139 -2.51 5.76 -10.20
CA PHE A 139 -2.56 4.28 -10.27
C PHE A 139 -2.00 3.61 -9.04
N GLU A 140 -2.55 2.44 -8.72
CA GLU A 140 -2.03 1.54 -7.70
C GLU A 140 -2.50 0.11 -7.98
N SER A 141 -2.08 -0.86 -7.17
CA SER A 141 -2.37 -2.28 -7.34
C SER A 141 -3.87 -2.57 -7.32
N ALA A 142 -4.42 -2.76 -8.52
CA ALA A 142 -5.66 -3.48 -8.74
C ALA A 142 -5.40 -5.00 -8.56
N THR A 143 -4.90 -5.39 -7.38
CA THR A 143 -4.73 -6.80 -7.04
C THR A 143 -6.10 -7.46 -7.10
N ARG A 144 -6.20 -8.54 -7.88
CA ARG A 144 -7.46 -9.12 -8.30
C ARG A 144 -8.07 -9.98 -7.17
N SER A 145 -9.03 -9.44 -6.46
CA SER A 145 -10.07 -10.21 -5.75
C SER A 145 -11.36 -9.40 -5.68
N GLU A 146 -12.47 -10.07 -5.40
CA GLU A 146 -13.66 -9.42 -4.85
C GLU A 146 -13.36 -8.84 -3.45
N ALA A 147 -14.29 -8.02 -2.94
CA ALA A 147 -14.25 -7.33 -1.65
C ALA A 147 -13.28 -6.13 -1.52
N MET A 148 -13.50 -5.34 -0.46
CA MET A 148 -13.34 -3.88 -0.45
C MET A 148 -12.81 -3.35 0.89
N LEU A 149 -11.59 -2.75 0.91
CA LEU A 149 -11.04 -1.73 1.86
C LEU A 149 -10.97 -2.05 3.40
N THR A 150 -10.09 -1.50 4.27
CA THR A 150 -9.50 -0.13 4.44
C THR A 150 -8.07 -0.04 5.11
N ASN A 151 -7.21 0.94 4.76
CA ASN A 151 -5.99 1.44 5.49
C ASN A 151 -4.54 0.94 5.22
N SER A 152 -4.03 1.25 4.03
CA SER A 152 -2.88 2.17 3.84
C SER A 152 -3.07 2.82 2.46
N ILE A 153 -2.12 3.57 1.88
CA ILE A 153 -2.16 3.67 0.41
C ILE A 153 -1.94 2.25 -0.11
N SER A 154 -2.85 1.72 -0.95
CA SER A 154 -3.32 0.32 -0.99
C SER A 154 -2.25 -0.70 -0.60
N GLY A 155 -2.11 -0.91 0.72
CA GLY A 155 -1.07 -1.68 1.40
C GLY A 155 0.41 -1.49 0.99
N GLY A 156 0.79 -0.72 -0.03
CA GLY A 156 2.11 -0.86 -0.66
C GLY A 156 2.41 -2.33 -0.99
N SER A 157 3.55 -2.84 -0.55
CA SER A 157 3.90 -4.28 -0.60
C SER A 157 2.94 -5.22 0.15
N TYR A 158 2.07 -4.69 1.02
CA TYR A 158 1.14 -5.44 1.88
C TYR A 158 -0.31 -5.47 1.39
N ALA A 159 -0.60 -4.97 0.18
CA ALA A 159 -1.96 -4.89 -0.39
C ALA A 159 -2.76 -6.21 -0.31
N ILE A 160 -2.05 -7.34 -0.37
CA ILE A 160 -2.61 -8.70 -0.33
C ILE A 160 -3.11 -9.07 1.07
N TYR A 161 -2.28 -8.94 2.11
CA TYR A 161 -2.66 -9.23 3.51
C TYR A 161 -3.87 -8.41 3.94
N TYR A 162 -3.82 -7.16 3.52
CA TYR A 162 -4.88 -6.21 3.67
C TYR A 162 -6.20 -6.70 3.05
N ALA A 163 -6.20 -7.09 1.77
CA ALA A 163 -7.39 -7.65 1.11
C ALA A 163 -7.92 -8.93 1.81
N LEU A 164 -7.04 -9.75 2.39
CA LEU A 164 -7.46 -10.92 3.18
C LEU A 164 -8.21 -10.53 4.47
N ALA A 165 -7.73 -9.52 5.22
CA ALA A 165 -8.38 -9.05 6.45
C ALA A 165 -9.78 -8.46 6.19
N VAL A 166 -9.98 -7.87 5.02
CA VAL A 166 -11.30 -7.45 4.53
C VAL A 166 -12.20 -8.64 4.22
N ALA A 167 -11.68 -9.61 3.46
CA ALA A 167 -12.44 -10.79 3.05
C ALA A 167 -12.88 -11.64 4.25
N SER A 168 -12.06 -11.69 5.32
CA SER A 168 -12.40 -12.33 6.59
C SER A 168 -13.35 -11.51 7.48
N LYS A 169 -13.76 -10.30 7.06
CA LYS A 169 -14.59 -9.34 7.83
C LYS A 169 -13.97 -8.83 9.14
N GLU A 170 -12.67 -9.02 9.34
CA GLU A 170 -11.91 -8.43 10.47
C GLU A 170 -11.70 -6.92 10.30
N LEU A 171 -11.94 -6.42 9.09
CA LEU A 171 -11.75 -5.01 8.71
C LEU A 171 -12.95 -4.51 7.91
N ASN A 172 -13.49 -3.36 8.30
CA ASN A 172 -14.68 -2.78 7.69
C ASN A 172 -14.32 -2.06 6.38
N SER A 173 -15.11 -2.34 5.34
CA SER A 173 -15.01 -1.79 3.99
C SER A 173 -15.17 -0.29 3.88
N ASP A 174 -15.90 0.34 4.78
CA ASP A 174 -16.21 1.78 4.73
C ASP A 174 -15.50 2.59 5.82
N HIS A 175 -14.62 1.95 6.59
CA HIS A 175 -13.78 2.63 7.57
C HIS A 175 -12.89 3.72 6.92
N ARG A 176 -12.89 4.91 7.51
CA ARG A 176 -12.01 6.02 7.12
C ARG A 176 -10.97 6.22 8.21
N PRO A 177 -9.69 6.41 7.87
CA PRO A 177 -8.68 6.81 8.84
C PRO A 177 -9.12 8.09 9.59
N ASP A 178 -8.96 8.08 10.91
CA ASP A 178 -8.98 9.31 11.69
C ASP A 178 -7.56 9.89 11.74
N TYR A 179 -7.43 11.18 11.43
CA TYR A 179 -6.17 11.92 11.43
C TYR A 179 -6.09 12.92 12.59
N THR A 180 -6.96 12.79 13.59
CA THR A 180 -6.96 13.60 14.81
C THR A 180 -5.71 13.30 15.65
N ASN A 181 -4.91 14.33 15.96
CA ASN A 181 -3.64 14.22 16.68
C ASN A 181 -2.57 13.34 15.98
N THR A 182 -2.68 13.15 14.66
CA THR A 182 -1.67 12.43 13.86
C THR A 182 -0.79 13.37 13.04
N GLU A 183 -0.72 14.66 13.41
CA GLU A 183 0.13 15.66 12.77
C GLU A 183 1.61 15.19 12.73
N PRO A 184 2.37 15.53 11.66
CA PRO A 184 3.80 15.23 11.60
C PRO A 184 4.56 15.76 12.82
N ALA A 185 5.31 14.87 13.49
CA ALA A 185 6.05 15.22 14.71
C ALA A 185 7.25 16.16 14.52
N ALA A 186 7.58 16.48 13.26
CA ALA A 186 8.53 17.49 12.84
C ALA A 186 8.02 18.18 11.56
N GLN A 187 8.28 19.48 11.41
CA GLN A 187 7.98 20.23 10.19
C GLN A 187 9.15 20.06 9.21
N ILE A 188 8.85 19.83 7.93
CA ILE A 188 9.86 19.65 6.89
C ILE A 188 9.49 20.52 5.69
N GLY A 189 10.43 21.35 5.25
CA GLY A 189 10.25 22.21 4.07
C GLY A 189 9.10 23.23 4.22
N PRO A 190 8.52 23.72 3.11
CA PRO A 190 8.80 23.30 1.74
C PRO A 190 10.16 23.77 1.21
N PHE A 191 10.81 22.91 0.41
CA PHE A 191 12.07 23.23 -0.24
C PHE A 191 11.86 23.61 -1.71
N PRO A 192 12.68 24.51 -2.31
CA PRO A 192 12.52 24.92 -3.71
C PRO A 192 12.48 23.76 -4.72
N HIS A 193 13.24 22.69 -4.43
CA HIS A 193 13.29 21.46 -5.24
C HIS A 193 11.94 20.74 -5.39
N TRP A 194 10.99 20.96 -4.48
CA TRP A 194 9.64 20.38 -4.57
C TRP A 194 8.80 21.02 -5.69
N GLY A 195 9.16 22.25 -6.08
CA GLY A 195 8.59 22.99 -7.20
C GLY A 195 9.20 22.67 -8.56
N ILE A 196 9.98 21.57 -8.67
CA ILE A 196 10.67 21.18 -9.92
C ILE A 196 10.29 19.74 -10.27
N SER A 197 9.45 19.58 -11.29
CA SER A 197 8.77 18.32 -11.65
C SER A 197 9.69 17.13 -11.96
N HIS A 198 10.91 17.36 -12.45
CA HIS A 198 11.89 16.33 -12.80
C HIS A 198 12.90 16.02 -11.66
N LYS A 199 12.92 16.82 -10.58
CA LYS A 199 13.88 16.64 -9.48
C LYS A 199 13.46 15.52 -8.53
N ILE A 200 12.20 15.50 -8.12
CA ILE A 200 11.63 14.45 -7.27
C ILE A 200 10.54 13.75 -8.06
N VAL A 201 10.78 12.50 -8.45
CA VAL A 201 9.85 11.72 -9.31
C VAL A 201 9.50 10.35 -8.73
N ALA A 202 10.07 9.97 -7.57
CA ALA A 202 9.87 8.68 -6.93
C ALA A 202 9.22 8.75 -5.53
N MET A 203 8.94 9.96 -5.05
CA MET A 203 8.34 10.24 -3.73
C MET A 203 7.38 11.45 -3.87
N ASP A 204 6.31 11.49 -3.08
CA ASP A 204 5.50 12.70 -2.91
C ASP A 204 6.05 13.55 -1.75
N PRO A 205 6.74 14.67 -2.01
CA PRO A 205 7.32 15.48 -0.93
C PRO A 205 6.26 16.12 -0.01
N TRP A 206 5.05 16.37 -0.53
CA TRP A 206 3.92 16.91 0.26
C TRP A 206 3.15 15.83 1.02
N GLY A 207 3.54 14.56 0.87
CA GLY A 207 2.84 13.38 1.37
C GLY A 207 2.49 13.39 2.85
N HIS A 208 3.30 14.07 3.67
CA HIS A 208 3.12 14.20 5.11
C HIS A 208 2.07 15.24 5.53
N LEU A 209 1.58 16.09 4.62
CA LEU A 209 0.64 17.18 4.92
C LEU A 209 -0.73 17.03 4.26
N ILE A 210 -0.94 15.99 3.44
CA ILE A 210 -2.13 15.83 2.58
C ILE A 210 -3.47 15.92 3.37
N PRO A 211 -3.68 15.19 4.49
CA PRO A 211 -4.95 15.27 5.25
C PRO A 211 -5.30 16.66 5.80
N TRP A 212 -4.28 17.49 6.07
CA TRP A 212 -4.46 18.82 6.65
C TRP A 212 -4.63 19.90 5.58
N ILE A 213 -3.82 19.88 4.52
CA ILE A 213 -3.91 20.84 3.41
C ILE A 213 -5.24 20.73 2.67
N PHE A 214 -5.76 19.50 2.51
CA PHE A 214 -6.94 19.21 1.69
C PHE A 214 -8.18 18.80 2.50
N ARG A 215 -8.22 19.15 3.79
CA ARG A 215 -9.34 18.88 4.72
C ARG A 215 -10.71 19.29 4.15
N ASP A 216 -10.76 20.37 3.38
CA ASP A 216 -12.01 20.85 2.76
C ASP A 216 -12.45 19.96 1.59
N ILE A 217 -11.53 19.50 0.73
CA ILE A 217 -11.82 18.57 -0.37
C ILE A 217 -12.31 17.22 0.18
N VAL A 218 -11.64 16.70 1.21
CA VAL A 218 -12.04 15.45 1.91
C VAL A 218 -13.49 15.52 2.39
N LYS A 219 -13.92 16.68 2.92
CA LYS A 219 -15.28 16.89 3.42
C LYS A 219 -16.30 17.13 2.30
N GLN A 220 -15.99 18.00 1.34
CA GLN A 220 -16.91 18.43 0.29
C GLN A 220 -17.14 17.34 -0.77
N GLU A 221 -16.05 16.70 -1.23
CA GLU A 221 -16.11 15.67 -2.28
C GLU A 221 -16.20 14.24 -1.70
N GLN A 222 -16.18 14.11 -0.37
CA GLN A 222 -16.15 12.83 0.35
C GLN A 222 -15.00 11.89 -0.04
N VAL A 223 -13.89 12.44 -0.54
CA VAL A 223 -12.71 11.70 -1.02
C VAL A 223 -11.85 11.19 0.14
N ASP A 224 -11.34 9.96 -0.01
CA ASP A 224 -10.37 9.33 0.91
C ASP A 224 -8.95 9.70 0.47
N LEU A 225 -8.34 10.66 1.17
CA LEU A 225 -6.95 11.11 0.98
C LEU A 225 -6.06 10.58 2.10
N ARG A 226 -4.99 9.87 1.73
CA ARG A 226 -4.07 9.22 2.67
C ARG A 226 -2.65 9.79 2.52
N PRO A 227 -1.91 10.02 3.62
CA PRO A 227 -0.55 10.51 3.56
C PRO A 227 0.39 9.43 3.02
N THR A 228 1.36 9.82 2.19
CA THR A 228 2.43 8.92 1.68
C THR A 228 3.67 8.94 2.56
N ILE A 229 3.72 9.85 3.53
CA ILE A 229 4.82 10.01 4.49
C ILE A 229 4.22 10.16 5.89
N ALA A 230 4.71 9.38 6.85
CA ALA A 230 4.38 9.51 8.26
C ALA A 230 5.64 9.90 9.05
N ILE A 231 5.54 10.91 9.91
CA ILE A 231 6.66 11.46 10.68
C ILE A 231 6.36 11.32 12.18
N THR A 232 7.11 10.50 12.89
CA THR A 232 6.92 10.22 14.32
C THR A 232 8.22 10.37 15.09
N LYS A 233 8.11 10.64 16.40
CA LYS A 233 9.25 10.53 17.33
C LYS A 233 9.22 9.16 17.98
N ALA A 234 10.38 8.55 18.14
CA ALA A 234 10.54 7.24 18.76
C ALA A 234 11.85 7.18 19.53
N HIS A 235 11.96 6.21 20.43
CA HIS A 235 13.26 5.78 20.96
C HIS A 235 13.65 4.47 20.28
N MET A 236 14.93 4.33 19.95
CA MET A 236 15.49 3.17 19.29
C MET A 236 16.58 2.57 20.17
N ARG A 237 16.50 1.26 20.45
CA ARG A 237 17.56 0.51 21.12
C ARG A 237 18.15 -0.51 20.16
N VAL A 238 19.47 -0.50 20.01
CA VAL A 238 20.23 -1.45 19.19
C VAL A 238 21.32 -2.05 20.09
N PRO A 239 21.38 -3.39 20.26
CA PRO A 239 22.28 -4.02 21.23
C PRO A 239 23.76 -3.59 21.10
N GLU A 240 24.26 -3.46 19.87
CA GLU A 240 25.65 -3.07 19.61
C GLU A 240 26.01 -1.63 20.00
N LEU A 241 25.01 -0.76 20.18
CA LEU A 241 25.23 0.59 20.69
C LEU A 241 25.48 0.60 22.20
N GLU A 242 24.90 -0.34 22.94
CA GLU A 242 25.19 -0.53 24.36
C GLU A 242 26.67 -0.89 24.56
N ASP A 243 27.20 -1.79 23.74
CA ASP A 243 28.63 -2.13 23.75
C ASP A 243 29.51 -0.98 23.23
N SER A 244 29.01 -0.17 22.30
CA SER A 244 29.69 1.04 21.84
C SER A 244 29.79 2.11 22.94
N VAL A 245 28.78 2.20 23.82
CA VAL A 245 28.82 3.05 25.01
C VAL A 245 29.77 2.49 26.07
N LYS A 246 29.69 1.18 26.39
CA LYS A 246 30.61 0.51 27.33
C LYS A 246 32.09 0.66 26.93
N CYS A 247 32.38 0.57 25.63
CA CYS A 247 33.72 0.76 25.08
C CYS A 247 34.13 2.23 24.90
N GLY A 248 33.29 3.21 25.28
CA GLY A 248 33.58 4.64 25.18
C GLY A 248 33.62 5.19 23.74
N ARG A 249 33.14 4.43 22.74
CA ARG A 249 33.05 4.90 21.34
C ARG A 249 31.88 5.85 21.13
N LEU A 250 30.82 5.69 21.92
CA LEU A 250 29.66 6.57 21.97
C LEU A 250 29.50 7.07 23.42
N VAL A 251 29.23 8.37 23.59
CA VAL A 251 29.06 8.98 24.91
C VAL A 251 27.61 9.46 25.06
N PRO A 252 26.87 9.05 26.10
CA PRO A 252 25.52 9.56 26.34
C PRO A 252 25.53 11.08 26.60
N ASP A 253 24.68 11.81 25.88
CA ASP A 253 24.50 13.27 26.02
C ASP A 253 23.12 13.64 26.60
N GLY A 254 22.27 12.64 26.85
CA GLY A 254 20.91 12.82 27.36
C GLY A 254 19.94 13.44 26.35
N LYS A 255 20.34 13.60 25.09
CA LYS A 255 19.52 14.23 24.03
C LYS A 255 19.42 13.39 22.77
N VAL A 256 20.56 12.96 22.21
CA VAL A 256 20.60 12.04 21.05
C VAL A 256 20.82 10.61 21.52
N CYS A 257 21.81 10.40 22.40
CA CYS A 257 22.05 9.16 23.12
C CYS A 257 21.63 9.36 24.58
N LEU A 258 20.49 8.77 24.96
CA LEU A 258 19.74 9.13 26.17
C LEU A 258 20.37 8.57 27.46
N ASN A 259 20.99 7.38 27.39
CA ASN A 259 21.45 6.65 28.57
C ASN A 259 22.61 5.69 28.25
N GLU A 260 23.16 5.07 29.30
CA GLU A 260 24.24 4.09 29.22
C GLU A 260 23.86 2.79 28.47
N LEU A 261 22.57 2.57 28.21
CA LEU A 261 22.08 1.41 27.44
C LEU A 261 22.11 1.65 25.91
N GLY A 262 22.64 2.80 25.46
CA GLY A 262 22.69 3.15 24.03
C GLY A 262 21.31 3.41 23.41
N GLU A 263 20.32 3.82 24.21
CA GLU A 263 19.00 4.22 23.70
C GLU A 263 19.09 5.55 22.96
N LEU A 264 18.62 5.60 21.72
CA LEU A 264 18.70 6.77 20.86
C LEU A 264 17.33 7.44 20.69
N ALA A 265 17.28 8.76 20.86
CA ALA A 265 16.12 9.56 20.48
C ALA A 265 16.16 9.82 18.96
N VAL A 266 15.11 9.41 18.25
CA VAL A 266 15.06 9.50 16.78
C VAL A 266 13.75 10.13 16.29
N THR A 267 13.86 10.91 15.22
CA THR A 267 12.71 11.25 14.38
C THR A 267 12.67 10.26 13.22
N LYS A 268 11.59 9.48 13.15
CA LYS A 268 11.36 8.44 12.14
C LYS A 268 10.44 8.97 11.05
N PHE A 269 10.82 8.73 9.80
CA PHE A 269 10.02 9.03 8.62
C PHE A 269 9.74 7.71 7.89
N ALA A 270 8.49 7.27 7.82
CA ALA A 270 8.08 6.18 6.94
C ALA A 270 7.58 6.78 5.63
N VAL A 271 8.10 6.32 4.48
CA VAL A 271 7.85 6.92 3.17
C VAL A 271 7.48 5.83 2.17
N GLU A 272 6.28 5.96 1.60
CA GLU A 272 5.79 5.12 0.50
C GLU A 272 6.26 5.67 -0.87
N PRO A 273 6.58 4.80 -1.84
CA PRO A 273 7.06 5.20 -3.16
C PRO A 273 5.92 5.79 -4.01
N VAL A 274 6.15 6.96 -4.62
CA VAL A 274 5.17 7.64 -5.48
C VAL A 274 5.85 8.06 -6.77
N TRP A 275 5.60 7.32 -7.84
CA TRP A 275 6.27 7.48 -9.13
C TRP A 275 5.51 8.42 -10.07
N TYR A 276 6.14 9.52 -10.46
CA TYR A 276 5.72 10.35 -11.58
C TYR A 276 6.26 9.74 -12.89
N LEU A 277 5.39 9.02 -13.61
CA LEU A 277 5.77 8.16 -14.74
C LEU A 277 6.58 8.88 -15.84
N PRO A 278 6.29 10.14 -16.25
CA PRO A 278 7.10 10.85 -17.22
C PRO A 278 8.55 11.08 -16.73
N GLY A 279 8.72 11.46 -15.47
CA GLY A 279 10.05 11.71 -14.88
C GLY A 279 10.83 10.43 -14.59
N VAL A 280 10.14 9.33 -14.25
CA VAL A 280 10.77 8.00 -14.18
C VAL A 280 11.26 7.57 -15.56
N ALA A 281 10.42 7.68 -16.61
CA ALA A 281 10.79 7.31 -17.97
C ALA A 281 11.99 8.12 -18.50
N GLU A 282 12.02 9.43 -18.24
CA GLU A 282 13.14 10.33 -18.57
C GLU A 282 14.46 9.85 -17.98
N ARG A 283 14.49 9.45 -16.70
CA ARG A 283 15.71 8.94 -16.05
C ARG A 283 16.21 7.65 -16.69
N PHE A 284 15.29 6.77 -17.06
CA PHE A 284 15.60 5.54 -17.79
C PHE A 284 16.03 5.76 -19.25
N GLY A 285 15.87 6.98 -19.79
CA GLY A 285 16.13 7.28 -21.20
C GLY A 285 15.14 6.60 -22.15
N ILE A 286 13.91 6.32 -21.69
CA ILE A 286 12.84 5.68 -22.46
C ILE A 286 11.60 6.58 -22.51
N ASP A 287 10.68 6.32 -23.43
CA ASP A 287 9.39 7.00 -23.44
C ASP A 287 8.41 6.44 -22.39
N GLU A 288 7.43 7.26 -22.00
CA GLU A 288 6.42 6.91 -21.00
C GLU A 288 5.57 5.69 -21.42
N GLY A 289 5.33 5.49 -22.72
CA GLY A 289 4.55 4.38 -23.26
C GLY A 289 5.28 3.05 -23.10
N THR A 290 6.56 3.01 -23.45
CA THR A 290 7.44 1.85 -23.24
C THR A 290 7.53 1.51 -21.75
N LEU A 291 7.76 2.50 -20.86
CA LEU A 291 7.77 2.27 -19.41
C LEU A 291 6.47 1.62 -18.92
N ARG A 292 5.31 2.21 -19.26
CA ARG A 292 3.99 1.69 -18.88
C ARG A 292 3.74 0.28 -19.39
N ARG A 293 4.13 0.01 -20.63
CA ARG A 293 3.96 -1.29 -21.27
C ARG A 293 4.79 -2.35 -20.58
N SER A 294 6.08 -2.11 -20.36
CA SER A 294 6.96 -3.03 -19.63
C SER A 294 6.49 -3.27 -18.21
N LEU A 295 6.03 -2.22 -17.49
CA LEU A 295 5.44 -2.38 -16.16
C LEU A 295 4.18 -3.26 -16.18
N PHE A 296 3.28 -3.08 -17.15
CA PHE A 296 2.07 -3.90 -17.28
C PHE A 296 2.38 -5.36 -17.64
N GLU A 297 3.24 -5.60 -18.65
CA GLU A 297 3.55 -6.94 -19.16
C GLU A 297 4.34 -7.76 -18.12
N HIS A 298 5.35 -7.18 -17.48
CA HIS A 298 6.17 -7.88 -16.49
C HIS A 298 5.57 -7.97 -15.08
N THR A 299 4.43 -7.33 -14.81
CA THR A 299 3.65 -7.53 -13.56
C THR A 299 2.46 -8.48 -13.75
N GLY A 300 2.48 -9.28 -14.83
CA GLY A 300 1.43 -10.26 -15.13
C GLY A 300 0.08 -9.63 -15.50
N GLY A 301 0.09 -8.38 -15.98
CA GLY A 301 -1.11 -7.63 -16.33
C GLY A 301 -1.88 -7.05 -15.13
N SER A 302 -1.26 -6.94 -13.95
CA SER A 302 -1.94 -6.54 -12.71
C SER A 302 -2.45 -5.09 -12.69
N PHE A 303 -1.95 -4.22 -13.58
CA PHE A 303 -2.27 -2.78 -13.60
C PHE A 303 -2.78 -2.33 -14.99
N PRO A 304 -3.97 -2.77 -15.44
CA PRO A 304 -4.49 -2.44 -16.78
C PRO A 304 -4.61 -0.93 -17.04
N GLU A 305 -4.79 -0.13 -15.97
CA GLU A 305 -4.87 1.32 -16.07
C GLU A 305 -3.55 1.97 -16.56
N LEU A 306 -2.39 1.31 -16.42
CA LEU A 306 -1.13 1.78 -17.04
C LEU A 306 -1.25 1.91 -18.57
N ILE A 307 -2.08 1.07 -19.20
CA ILE A 307 -2.35 1.06 -20.64
C ILE A 307 -3.61 1.87 -20.97
N THR A 308 -4.71 1.68 -20.23
CA THR A 308 -6.01 2.28 -20.59
C THR A 308 -6.16 3.75 -20.18
N ARG A 309 -5.33 4.25 -19.26
CA ARG A 309 -5.36 5.62 -18.74
C ARG A 309 -4.02 6.32 -19.03
N GLY A 310 -3.86 6.88 -20.22
CA GLY A 310 -2.70 7.72 -20.53
C GLY A 310 -2.68 9.08 -19.79
N ASP A 311 -3.81 9.44 -19.16
CA ASP A 311 -4.09 10.72 -18.54
C ASP A 311 -3.62 10.85 -17.08
N MET A 312 -3.72 9.79 -16.25
CA MET A 312 -3.09 9.83 -14.93
C MET A 312 -1.58 9.66 -15.09
N LYS A 313 -0.77 10.50 -14.44
CA LYS A 313 0.71 10.50 -14.59
C LYS A 313 1.46 9.98 -13.36
N VAL A 314 0.75 9.57 -12.32
CA VAL A 314 1.34 9.08 -11.07
C VAL A 314 0.95 7.63 -10.82
N PHE A 315 1.88 6.84 -10.30
CA PHE A 315 1.74 5.42 -9.98
C PHE A 315 2.38 5.14 -8.62
N LEU A 316 1.71 4.38 -7.77
CA LEU A 316 2.30 3.81 -6.56
C LEU A 316 2.58 2.32 -6.81
N PRO A 317 3.86 1.95 -7.02
CA PRO A 317 4.23 0.54 -7.14
C PRO A 317 4.12 -0.16 -5.77
N PRO A 318 3.56 -1.39 -5.69
CA PRO A 318 3.50 -2.17 -4.46
C PRO A 318 4.85 -2.83 -4.13
N ILE A 319 5.88 -1.99 -3.96
CA ILE A 319 7.24 -2.37 -3.57
C ILE A 319 7.51 -1.88 -2.13
N GLY A 320 8.61 -2.32 -1.53
CA GLY A 320 9.04 -1.79 -0.25
C GLY A 320 9.41 -0.32 -0.37
N GLY A 321 8.82 0.52 0.49
CA GLY A 321 9.21 1.92 0.66
C GLY A 321 10.55 2.08 1.38
N LEU A 322 10.74 3.26 1.97
CA LEU A 322 11.93 3.57 2.77
C LEU A 322 11.55 4.04 4.18
N THR A 323 12.48 3.87 5.11
CA THR A 323 12.38 4.44 6.46
C THR A 323 13.62 5.26 6.73
N VAL A 324 13.45 6.53 7.09
CA VAL A 324 14.54 7.40 7.52
C VAL A 324 14.54 7.49 9.05
N TYR A 325 15.73 7.39 9.64
CA TYR A 325 15.99 7.71 11.04
C TYR A 325 16.89 8.94 11.09
N CYS A 326 16.36 10.05 11.60
CA CYS A 326 17.12 11.26 11.89
C CYS A 326 17.52 11.27 13.37
N PHE A 327 18.80 11.49 13.62
CA PHE A 327 19.43 11.67 14.91
C PHE A 327 19.71 13.16 15.10
N GLY A 328 19.29 13.71 16.24
CA GLY A 328 19.30 15.16 16.46
C GLY A 328 18.14 15.85 15.76
N ASP A 329 18.39 17.09 15.30
CA ASP A 329 17.36 18.01 14.79
C ASP A 329 17.05 17.78 13.30
N PRO A 330 15.79 17.49 12.92
CA PRO A 330 15.36 17.37 11.52
C PRO A 330 15.59 18.63 10.67
N GLU A 331 15.52 19.84 11.24
CA GLU A 331 15.69 21.08 10.45
C GLU A 331 17.12 21.20 9.88
N LYS A 332 18.10 20.64 10.60
CA LYS A 332 19.51 20.59 10.20
C LYS A 332 19.82 19.64 9.05
N MET A 333 18.91 18.73 8.68
CA MET A 333 19.14 17.82 7.54
C MET A 333 19.31 18.56 6.20
N SER A 334 18.78 19.79 6.12
CA SER A 334 18.80 20.64 4.93
C SER A 334 19.66 21.91 5.05
N ASP A 335 20.35 22.10 6.18
CA ASP A 335 21.19 23.28 6.41
C ASP A 335 22.62 23.07 5.86
N GLU A 336 23.03 23.88 4.90
CA GLU A 336 24.37 23.82 4.30
C GLU A 336 25.49 24.29 5.26
N ASN A 337 25.14 24.96 6.37
CA ASN A 337 26.10 25.47 7.36
C ASN A 337 26.54 24.43 8.39
N VAL A 338 25.84 23.28 8.47
CA VAL A 338 26.15 22.20 9.42
C VAL A 338 26.58 20.94 8.68
N ARG A 339 27.29 20.06 9.38
CA ARG A 339 27.69 18.77 8.82
C ARG A 339 26.54 17.77 8.88
N LEU A 340 26.38 17.03 7.79
CA LEU A 340 25.44 15.92 7.64
C LEU A 340 26.21 14.60 7.52
N SER A 341 25.97 13.69 8.46
CA SER A 341 26.40 12.30 8.35
C SER A 341 25.24 11.47 7.80
N LEU A 342 25.40 10.95 6.57
CA LEU A 342 24.35 10.23 5.84
C LEU A 342 24.76 8.79 5.55
N ARG A 343 23.97 7.83 6.05
CA ARG A 343 24.06 6.42 5.69
C ARG A 343 22.86 6.02 4.84
N ILE A 344 23.11 5.61 3.59
CA ILE A 344 22.15 4.86 2.78
C ILE A 344 22.40 3.36 2.99
N HIS A 345 21.33 2.60 3.24
CA HIS A 345 21.39 1.18 3.51
C HIS A 345 20.20 0.45 2.85
N ASP A 346 20.47 -0.60 2.08
CA ASP A 346 19.45 -1.50 1.54
C ASP A 346 19.28 -2.72 2.46
N GLU A 347 18.03 -3.09 2.75
CA GLU A 347 17.64 -4.22 3.59
C GLU A 347 18.42 -5.50 3.27
N CYS A 348 19.02 -6.10 4.29
CA CYS A 348 19.65 -7.40 4.23
C CYS A 348 19.28 -8.24 5.45
N ASN A 349 18.08 -8.82 5.45
CA ASN A 349 17.48 -9.60 6.55
C ASN A 349 18.47 -10.61 7.17
N GLY A 350 19.20 -11.36 6.33
CA GLY A 350 20.19 -12.34 6.80
C GLY A 350 21.32 -11.76 7.68
N SER A 351 21.75 -10.52 7.43
CA SER A 351 22.80 -9.85 8.23
C SER A 351 22.17 -8.92 9.27
N ASP A 352 21.24 -8.06 8.86
CA ASP A 352 20.61 -7.03 9.68
C ASP A 352 19.78 -7.61 10.83
N VAL A 353 19.08 -8.74 10.61
CA VAL A 353 18.26 -9.38 11.64
C VAL A 353 19.02 -10.52 12.32
N PHE A 354 19.63 -11.42 11.56
CA PHE A 354 20.21 -12.66 12.08
C PHE A 354 21.73 -12.63 12.30
N GLY A 355 22.43 -11.55 11.94
CA GLY A 355 23.86 -11.42 12.17
C GLY A 355 24.74 -12.37 11.33
N SER A 356 24.27 -12.83 10.16
CA SER A 356 25.04 -13.74 9.31
C SER A 356 26.36 -13.15 8.85
N ASP A 357 27.40 -13.97 8.96
CA ASP A 357 28.77 -13.79 8.47
C ASP A 357 28.88 -13.69 6.93
N ILE A 358 27.84 -14.10 6.19
CA ILE A 358 27.81 -14.07 4.72
C ILE A 358 27.74 -12.63 4.16
N CYS A 359 27.22 -11.66 4.92
CA CYS A 359 27.35 -10.23 4.58
C CYS A 359 27.82 -9.39 5.77
N THR A 360 28.70 -8.43 5.49
CA THR A 360 29.12 -7.35 6.39
C THR A 360 28.11 -6.20 6.51
N CYS A 361 26.88 -6.40 6.03
CA CYS A 361 25.82 -5.40 5.92
C CYS A 361 25.48 -4.76 7.29
N ARG A 362 25.26 -5.59 8.33
CA ARG A 362 24.95 -5.13 9.69
C ARG A 362 26.11 -4.36 10.36
N PRO A 363 27.37 -4.82 10.38
CA PRO A 363 28.50 -4.02 10.84
C PRO A 363 28.59 -2.61 10.22
N TYR A 364 28.33 -2.49 8.91
CA TYR A 364 28.29 -1.18 8.24
C TYR A 364 27.05 -0.33 8.59
N LEU A 365 25.91 -0.96 8.93
CA LEU A 365 24.74 -0.26 9.45
C LEU A 365 25.02 0.31 10.84
N ILE A 366 25.56 -0.50 11.75
CA ILE A 366 25.92 -0.07 13.11
C ILE A 366 26.93 1.08 13.06
N PHE A 367 28.01 0.95 12.27
CA PHE A 367 28.97 2.04 12.07
C PHE A 367 28.31 3.31 11.51
N GLY A 368 27.40 3.18 10.53
CA GLY A 368 26.65 4.32 10.00
C GLY A 368 25.74 5.00 11.04
N ILE A 369 25.14 4.23 11.97
CA ILE A 369 24.36 4.77 13.09
C ILE A 369 25.28 5.47 14.10
N GLU A 370 26.41 4.85 14.48
CA GLU A 370 27.40 5.47 15.39
C GLU A 370 27.89 6.84 14.87
N GLU A 371 28.30 6.92 13.61
CA GLU A 371 28.77 8.18 13.01
C GLU A 371 27.65 9.20 12.79
N ALA A 372 26.41 8.76 12.54
CA ALA A 372 25.25 9.64 12.50
C ALA A 372 24.95 10.26 13.88
N VAL A 373 25.00 9.47 14.95
CA VAL A 373 24.80 9.97 16.31
C VAL A 373 25.93 10.93 16.72
N LYS A 374 27.20 10.59 16.45
CA LYS A 374 28.35 11.46 16.76
C LYS A 374 28.24 12.82 16.06
N GLU A 375 27.87 12.85 14.78
CA GLU A 375 27.69 14.12 14.05
C GLU A 375 26.52 14.94 14.61
N ALA A 376 25.40 14.30 14.96
CA ALA A 376 24.28 14.97 15.63
C ALA A 376 24.68 15.55 17.01
N GLN A 377 25.49 14.83 17.79
CA GLN A 377 26.03 15.29 19.08
C GLN A 377 27.02 16.45 18.92
N ASN A 378 27.83 16.46 17.85
CA ASN A 378 28.74 17.56 17.49
C ASN A 378 28.01 18.83 17.00
N GLY A 379 26.68 18.81 16.94
CA GLY A 379 25.85 19.94 16.51
C GLY A 379 25.46 19.91 15.03
N GLY A 380 25.87 18.89 14.29
CA GLY A 380 25.41 18.61 12.93
C GLY A 380 24.05 17.90 12.89
N SER A 381 23.87 17.04 11.88
CA SER A 381 22.70 16.16 11.73
C SER A 381 23.15 14.75 11.32
N GLY A 382 22.50 13.73 11.86
CA GLY A 382 22.74 12.33 11.52
C GLY A 382 21.52 11.72 10.83
N VAL A 383 21.69 11.06 9.70
CA VAL A 383 20.60 10.47 8.93
C VAL A 383 20.95 9.06 8.46
N VAL A 384 20.10 8.09 8.78
CA VAL A 384 20.18 6.72 8.25
C VAL A 384 18.91 6.44 7.43
N ILE A 385 19.06 6.22 6.13
CA ILE A 385 17.99 5.83 5.22
C ILE A 385 18.05 4.30 5.02
N TYR A 386 17.01 3.61 5.48
CA TYR A 386 16.84 2.17 5.35
C TYR A 386 15.81 1.87 4.24
N PHE A 387 16.29 1.36 3.11
CA PHE A 387 15.46 0.96 1.98
C PHE A 387 15.00 -0.49 2.11
N ARG A 388 13.71 -0.73 1.90
CA ARG A 388 13.11 -2.05 2.06
C ARG A 388 13.21 -2.88 0.77
N LYS A 389 14.47 -3.13 0.34
CA LYS A 389 14.85 -3.72 -0.96
C LYS A 389 15.85 -4.86 -0.81
N GLU A 390 15.41 -5.98 -0.25
CA GLU A 390 16.25 -7.17 -0.12
C GLU A 390 16.91 -7.61 -1.45
N GLY A 391 18.21 -7.91 -1.39
CA GLY A 391 18.97 -8.48 -2.50
C GLY A 391 19.04 -7.59 -3.75
N ARG A 392 19.13 -6.26 -3.61
CA ARG A 392 19.07 -5.29 -4.72
C ARG A 392 17.75 -5.40 -5.50
N ALA A 393 16.65 -5.46 -4.76
CA ALA A 393 15.29 -5.70 -5.25
C ALA A 393 15.05 -7.04 -5.98
N LEU A 394 15.95 -8.03 -5.87
CA LEU A 394 15.75 -9.38 -6.41
C LEU A 394 15.17 -10.37 -5.38
N GLY A 395 15.14 -9.99 -4.09
CA GLY A 395 14.69 -10.81 -2.98
C GLY A 395 15.68 -11.90 -2.53
N GLU A 396 15.53 -12.34 -1.27
CA GLU A 396 16.45 -13.29 -0.61
C GLU A 396 16.58 -14.63 -1.35
N VAL A 397 15.50 -15.12 -1.98
CA VAL A 397 15.49 -16.40 -2.73
C VAL A 397 16.44 -16.37 -3.93
N THR A 398 16.54 -15.22 -4.60
CA THR A 398 17.36 -15.04 -5.81
C THR A 398 18.83 -14.78 -5.47
N LYS A 399 19.07 -14.10 -4.33
CA LYS A 399 20.37 -13.65 -3.82
C LYS A 399 21.48 -14.72 -3.86
N LYS A 400 21.16 -15.97 -3.54
CA LYS A 400 22.14 -17.08 -3.47
C LYS A 400 22.43 -17.78 -4.81
N LYS A 401 21.71 -17.48 -5.89
CA LYS A 401 21.76 -18.26 -7.15
C LYS A 401 22.48 -17.60 -8.33
N TRP A 402 22.80 -16.31 -8.28
CA TRP A 402 23.21 -15.55 -9.48
C TRP A 402 24.42 -14.64 -9.23
N SER A 403 25.63 -15.14 -9.50
CA SER A 403 26.88 -14.39 -9.29
C SER A 403 27.27 -13.46 -10.45
N THR A 404 26.91 -13.79 -11.71
CA THR A 404 27.67 -13.29 -12.87
C THR A 404 26.93 -12.33 -13.83
N THR A 405 25.59 -12.21 -13.75
CA THR A 405 24.80 -11.52 -14.82
C THR A 405 24.24 -10.14 -14.40
N LEU A 406 24.45 -9.70 -13.16
CA LEU A 406 23.60 -8.68 -12.51
C LEU A 406 24.17 -7.25 -12.41
N VAL A 407 25.14 -6.89 -13.25
CA VAL A 407 25.70 -5.51 -13.28
C VAL A 407 24.67 -4.47 -13.71
N ASN A 408 23.68 -4.84 -14.54
CA ASN A 408 22.72 -3.89 -15.11
C ASN A 408 21.49 -3.58 -14.22
N VAL A 409 21.10 -4.47 -13.29
CA VAL A 409 19.93 -4.22 -12.42
C VAL A 409 20.21 -3.10 -11.41
N ALA A 410 21.44 -3.00 -10.90
CA ALA A 410 21.83 -1.92 -9.98
C ALA A 410 21.77 -0.51 -10.63
N LYS A 411 21.73 -0.42 -11.96
CA LYS A 411 21.59 0.85 -12.67
C LYS A 411 20.14 1.34 -12.71
N ILE A 412 19.19 0.41 -12.66
CA ILE A 412 17.74 0.68 -12.57
C ILE A 412 17.40 1.26 -11.20
N GLU A 413 18.03 0.72 -10.16
CA GLU A 413 17.83 1.02 -8.75
C GLU A 413 18.11 2.50 -8.38
N LEU A 414 19.18 3.10 -8.88
CA LEU A 414 19.48 4.52 -8.63
C LEU A 414 18.42 5.46 -9.22
N GLN A 415 17.79 5.07 -10.34
CA GLN A 415 16.89 5.93 -11.11
C GLN A 415 15.45 5.96 -10.56
N THR A 416 15.02 4.87 -9.91
CA THR A 416 13.71 4.76 -9.23
C THR A 416 13.68 5.19 -7.78
N THR A 417 14.83 5.57 -7.20
CA THR A 417 14.96 5.77 -5.75
C THR A 417 15.12 7.23 -5.31
N PHE A 418 15.71 8.10 -6.15
CA PHE A 418 15.92 9.54 -5.83
C PHE A 418 15.58 10.46 -6.99
#